data_AF-A0A1Y2EA43-F1
#
_entry.id   AF-A0A1Y2EA43-F1
#
_cell.length_a   1.000
_cell.length_b   1.000
_cell.length_c   1.000
_cell.angle_alpha   90.00
_cell.angle_beta   90.00
_cell.angle_gamma   90.00
#
_symmetry.space_group_name_H-M   'P 1'
#
loop_
_entity.id
_entity.type
_entity.pdbx_description
1 polymer ?
#
loop_
_entity_poly.entity_id
_entity_poly.type
_entity_poly.pdbx_seq_one_letter_code
_entity_poly.pdbx_strand_id
1 'polypeptide(L)'
;MQFSVSITLSALALFAGSVLGDLHSQCTCMNGDSAIARITTDACTAYTAAAYQWGTATYDEASSECVADSGSNIAGDQWQSACQEVAKAGYACADGVGTCYASVDDVKGSCT
;
A
#
# COMPACT_ATOMS: atom_id res chain seq x y z
N MET A 1 4.81 22.74 28.92
CA MET A 1 5.76 22.02 28.06
C MET A 1 4.94 21.37 26.96
N GLN A 2 5.02 21.87 25.72
CA GLN A 2 4.36 21.26 24.56
C GLN A 2 5.27 20.15 24.03
N PHE A 3 4.77 18.92 24.00
CA PHE A 3 5.45 17.80 23.36
C PHE A 3 4.97 17.73 21.90
N SER A 4 5.68 18.42 21.02
CA SER A 4 5.56 18.20 19.58
C SER A 4 6.35 16.93 19.23
N VAL A 5 5.66 15.81 19.07
CA VAL A 5 6.26 14.59 18.53
C VAL A 5 6.25 14.72 17.01
N SER A 6 7.32 15.28 16.46
CA SER A 6 7.59 15.21 15.02
C SER A 6 8.07 13.80 14.70
N ILE A 7 7.17 12.91 14.30
CA ILE A 7 7.53 11.60 13.74
C ILE A 7 8.04 11.86 12.33
N THR A 8 9.35 12.02 12.18
CA THR A 8 10.00 12.00 10.87
C THR A 8 10.02 10.58 10.36
N LEU A 9 9.04 10.21 9.52
CA LEU A 9 9.11 9.01 8.68
C LEU A 9 10.33 9.17 7.75
N SER A 10 11.43 8.53 8.12
CA SER A 10 12.57 8.37 7.24
C SER A 10 12.21 7.34 6.18
N ALA A 11 11.93 7.80 4.96
CA ALA A 11 11.68 6.93 3.83
C ALA A 11 12.92 6.09 3.53
N LEU A 12 12.87 4.80 3.84
CA LEU A 12 13.83 3.83 3.34
C LEU A 12 13.59 3.68 1.84
N ALA A 13 14.51 4.23 1.04
CA ALA A 13 14.65 3.84 -0.36
C ALA A 13 15.13 2.39 -0.42
N LEU A 14 14.23 1.47 -0.73
CA LEU A 14 14.56 0.05 -0.92
C LEU A 14 14.17 -0.41 -2.33
N PHE A 15 15.24 -0.80 -3.03
CA PHE A 15 15.36 -1.69 -4.19
C PHE A 15 15.06 -1.17 -5.61
N ALA A 16 16.17 -1.06 -6.35
CA ALA A 16 16.25 -1.03 -7.80
C ALA A 16 16.12 -2.47 -8.35
N GLY A 17 15.19 -2.67 -9.28
CA GLY A 17 15.03 -3.95 -9.99
C GLY A 17 13.59 -4.23 -10.42
N SER A 18 12.93 -3.28 -11.08
CA SER A 18 11.58 -3.45 -11.62
C SER A 18 11.69 -4.07 -13.01
N VAL A 19 11.18 -5.28 -13.16
CA VAL A 19 10.95 -5.86 -14.48
C VAL A 19 9.76 -5.10 -15.07
N LEU A 20 9.93 -4.43 -16.21
CA LEU A 20 8.85 -3.65 -16.87
C LEU A 20 7.58 -4.49 -17.19
N GLY A 21 7.62 -5.81 -17.00
CA GLY A 21 6.49 -6.73 -17.21
C GLY A 21 5.54 -6.87 -16.03
N ASP A 22 5.84 -6.31 -14.86
CA ASP A 22 4.99 -6.40 -13.65
C ASP A 22 4.29 -5.06 -13.36
N LEU A 23 3.75 -4.44 -14.42
CA LEU A 23 2.98 -3.19 -14.35
C LEU A 23 1.49 -3.50 -14.49
N HIS A 24 0.69 -2.92 -13.60
CA HIS A 24 -0.72 -3.23 -13.44
C HIS A 24 -1.59 -1.97 -13.44
N SER A 25 -2.86 -2.15 -13.77
CA SER A 25 -3.84 -1.07 -13.79
C SER A 25 -4.55 -0.90 -12.45
N GLN A 26 -4.68 -1.98 -11.69
CA GLN A 26 -5.36 -2.01 -10.41
C GLN A 26 -4.70 -3.04 -9.49
N CYS A 27 -4.69 -2.74 -8.19
CA CYS A 27 -4.15 -3.63 -7.19
C CYS A 27 -4.92 -3.54 -5.86
N THR A 28 -4.95 -4.64 -5.11
CA THR A 28 -5.48 -4.70 -3.75
C THR A 28 -4.53 -5.43 -2.81
N CYS A 29 -4.66 -5.20 -1.51
CA CYS A 29 -3.98 -5.99 -0.48
C CYS A 29 -4.90 -7.10 0.01
N MET A 30 -4.35 -8.32 0.05
CA MET A 30 -4.97 -9.53 0.57
C MET A 30 -4.42 -9.84 1.96
N ASN A 31 -5.22 -10.45 2.83
CA ASN A 31 -4.81 -11.10 4.06
C ASN A 31 -5.37 -12.52 4.07
N GLY A 32 -4.50 -13.51 3.86
CA GLY A 32 -4.92 -14.85 3.46
C GLY A 32 -5.68 -14.81 2.13
N ASP A 33 -6.86 -15.41 2.09
CA ASP A 33 -7.68 -15.51 0.87
C ASP A 33 -8.67 -14.34 0.69
N SER A 34 -8.63 -13.32 1.57
CA SER A 34 -9.59 -12.22 1.57
C SER A 34 -8.93 -10.87 1.35
N ALA A 35 -9.55 -10.01 0.54
CA ALA A 35 -9.14 -8.63 0.38
C ALA A 35 -9.33 -7.85 1.69
N ILE A 36 -8.42 -6.93 1.99
CA ILE A 36 -8.44 -6.12 3.21
C ILE A 36 -8.33 -4.63 2.87
N ALA A 37 -9.49 -4.04 2.59
CA ALA A 37 -9.63 -2.65 2.15
C ALA A 37 -8.84 -1.63 2.99
N ARG A 38 -8.77 -1.80 4.31
CA ARG A 38 -8.04 -0.88 5.21
C ARG A 38 -6.53 -0.88 4.96
N ILE A 39 -5.93 -2.04 4.68
CA ILE A 39 -4.52 -2.07 4.25
C ILE A 39 -4.41 -1.52 2.82
N THR A 40 -5.36 -1.84 1.93
CA THR A 40 -5.36 -1.35 0.55
C THR A 40 -5.37 0.18 0.48
N THR A 41 -6.22 0.85 1.24
CA THR A 41 -6.31 2.33 1.26
C THR A 41 -4.99 2.96 1.74
N ASP A 42 -4.43 2.46 2.84
CA ASP A 42 -3.18 2.96 3.41
C ASP A 42 -1.99 2.67 2.48
N ALA A 43 -1.95 1.49 1.87
CA ALA A 43 -0.93 1.10 0.90
C ALA A 43 -1.01 1.94 -0.38
N CYS A 44 -2.22 2.26 -0.86
CA CYS A 44 -2.42 3.15 -2.01
C CYS A 44 -1.90 4.56 -1.71
N THR A 45 -2.19 5.08 -0.51
CA THR A 45 -1.66 6.36 -0.06
C THR A 45 -0.13 6.34 0.00
N ALA A 46 0.46 5.28 0.56
CA ALA A 46 1.90 5.13 0.66
C ALA A 46 2.58 4.98 -0.72
N TYR A 47 1.99 4.19 -1.63
CA TYR A 47 2.49 3.98 -2.98
C TYR A 47 2.52 5.30 -3.77
N THR A 48 1.43 6.06 -3.73
CA THR A 48 1.34 7.35 -4.43
C THR A 48 2.29 8.39 -3.83
N ALA A 49 2.45 8.40 -2.50
CA ALA A 49 3.41 9.29 -1.82
C ALA A 49 4.88 8.95 -2.14
N ALA A 50 5.18 7.69 -2.47
CA ALA A 50 6.52 7.25 -2.84
C ALA A 50 7.00 7.79 -4.20
N ALA A 51 6.08 8.35 -5.01
CA ALA A 51 6.39 9.02 -6.29
C ALA A 51 7.27 8.19 -7.23
N TYR A 52 6.94 6.89 -7.37
CA TYR A 52 7.65 6.01 -8.28
C TYR A 52 7.55 6.49 -9.74
N GLN A 53 8.52 6.10 -10.56
CA GLN A 53 8.56 6.45 -11.99
C GLN A 53 7.38 5.90 -12.80
N TRP A 54 6.58 5.00 -12.23
CA TRP A 54 5.39 4.40 -12.85
C TRP A 54 4.16 5.31 -12.80
N GLY A 55 4.25 6.42 -12.09
CA GLY A 55 3.15 7.38 -11.93
C GLY A 55 2.40 7.22 -10.62
N THR A 56 1.16 7.68 -10.60
CA THR A 56 0.31 7.77 -9.41
C THR A 56 -0.90 6.85 -9.50
N ALA A 57 -1.49 6.56 -8.34
CA ALA A 57 -2.70 5.77 -8.24
C ALA A 57 -3.66 6.39 -7.20
N THR A 58 -4.94 6.11 -7.38
CA THR A 58 -6.01 6.60 -6.52
C THR A 58 -6.80 5.41 -5.97
N TYR A 59 -7.11 5.44 -4.67
CA TYR A 59 -7.99 4.43 -4.08
C TYR A 59 -9.43 4.65 -4.56
N ASP A 60 -10.02 3.64 -5.18
CA ASP A 60 -11.42 3.63 -5.60
C ASP A 60 -12.28 2.90 -4.57
N GLU A 61 -13.18 3.63 -3.91
CA GLU A 61 -14.07 3.06 -2.90
C GLU A 61 -15.06 2.04 -3.49
N ALA A 62 -15.42 2.17 -4.77
CA ALA A 62 -16.42 1.29 -5.39
C ALA A 62 -15.88 -0.13 -5.61
N SER A 63 -14.64 -0.24 -6.07
CA SER A 63 -13.93 -1.53 -6.23
C SER A 63 -13.18 -1.97 -4.98
N SER A 64 -12.90 -1.05 -4.04
CA SER A 64 -11.97 -1.26 -2.92
C SER A 64 -10.55 -1.62 -3.36
N GLU A 65 -10.11 -1.03 -4.48
CA GLU A 65 -8.81 -1.22 -5.09
C GLU A 65 -8.04 0.09 -5.21
N CYS A 66 -6.72 0.01 -5.34
CA CYS A 66 -5.88 1.10 -5.79
C CYS A 66 -5.79 1.04 -7.31
N VAL A 67 -6.22 2.10 -7.99
CA VAL A 67 -6.32 2.16 -9.45
C VAL A 67 -5.31 3.16 -9.98
N ALA A 68 -4.53 2.75 -10.98
CA ALA A 68 -3.57 3.62 -11.65
C ALA A 68 -4.28 4.80 -12.33
N ASP A 69 -3.75 6.01 -12.15
CA ASP A 69 -4.27 7.18 -12.86
C ASP A 69 -3.95 7.09 -14.37
N SER A 70 -4.63 7.89 -15.18
CA SER A 70 -4.42 7.90 -16.64
C SER A 70 -2.95 8.12 -17.02
N GLY A 71 -2.36 7.15 -17.75
CA GLY A 71 -0.96 7.16 -18.16
C GLY A 71 0.03 6.66 -17.11
N SER A 72 -0.45 6.22 -15.94
CA SER A 72 0.33 5.62 -14.86
C SER A 72 0.16 4.09 -14.82
N ASN A 73 0.97 3.42 -14.00
CA ASN A 73 0.88 2.01 -13.67
C ASN A 73 1.24 1.78 -12.20
N ILE A 74 0.78 0.65 -11.67
CA ILE A 74 1.20 0.14 -10.37
C ILE A 74 2.18 -1.01 -10.59
N ALA A 75 3.39 -0.90 -10.06
CA ALA A 75 4.36 -1.98 -10.15
C ALA A 75 4.15 -2.98 -8.99
N GLY A 76 3.99 -4.26 -9.33
CA GLY A 76 3.50 -5.29 -8.39
C GLY A 76 4.42 -5.53 -7.21
N ASP A 77 5.74 -5.58 -7.43
CA ASP A 77 6.73 -5.70 -6.33
C ASP A 77 6.68 -4.52 -5.33
N GLN A 78 6.55 -3.28 -5.83
CA GLN A 78 6.38 -2.11 -4.97
C GLN A 78 5.03 -2.14 -4.24
N TRP A 79 3.98 -2.64 -4.90
CA TRP A 79 2.67 -2.80 -4.28
C TRP A 79 2.66 -3.85 -3.17
N GLN A 80 3.26 -5.02 -3.41
CA GLN A 80 3.48 -6.07 -2.41
C GLN A 80 4.20 -5.52 -1.18
N SER A 81 5.26 -4.75 -1.42
CA SER A 81 6.04 -4.12 -0.35
C SER A 81 5.18 -3.11 0.44
N ALA A 82 4.38 -2.29 -0.24
CA ALA A 82 3.47 -1.34 0.42
C ALA A 82 2.44 -2.04 1.32
N CYS A 83 1.83 -3.13 0.85
CA CYS A 83 0.89 -3.92 1.64
C CYS A 83 1.55 -4.48 2.92
N GLN A 84 2.75 -5.06 2.80
CA GLN A 84 3.47 -5.66 3.93
C GLN A 84 3.97 -4.62 4.93
N GLU A 85 4.42 -3.46 4.47
CA GLU A 85 4.84 -2.37 5.35
C GLU A 85 3.66 -1.84 6.16
N VAL A 86 2.48 -1.66 5.57
CA VAL A 86 1.27 -1.27 6.31
C VAL A 86 0.85 -2.36 7.31
N ALA A 87 0.90 -3.64 6.92
CA ALA A 87 0.57 -4.75 7.82
C ALA A 87 1.46 -4.76 9.08
N LYS A 88 2.75 -4.45 8.91
CA LYS A 88 3.75 -4.39 9.98
C LYS A 88 3.69 -3.10 10.80
N ALA A 89 3.52 -1.95 10.14
CA ALA A 89 3.42 -0.64 10.78
C ALA A 89 2.11 -0.49 11.58
N GLY A 90 1.08 -1.19 11.14
CA GLY A 90 -0.25 -1.20 11.73
C GLY A 90 -1.23 -0.31 10.97
N TYR A 91 -2.49 -0.71 11.00
CA TYR A 91 -3.62 -0.05 10.32
C TYR A 91 -4.81 0.07 11.28
N ALA A 92 -5.79 0.90 10.93
CA ALA A 92 -6.97 1.10 11.78
C ALA A 92 -7.79 -0.20 11.96
N CYS A 93 -8.20 -0.51 13.19
CA CYS A 93 -9.09 -1.65 13.46
C CYS A 93 -10.52 -1.46 12.92
N ALA A 94 -11.28 -2.56 12.82
CA ALA A 94 -12.54 -2.60 12.07
C ALA A 94 -13.66 -1.87 12.79
N ASP A 95 -13.58 -1.94 14.11
CA ASP A 95 -14.41 -1.25 15.08
C ASP A 95 -14.05 0.24 15.22
N GLY A 96 -13.02 0.71 14.51
CA GLY A 96 -12.50 2.07 14.60
C GLY A 96 -11.70 2.36 15.87
N VAL A 97 -11.38 1.34 16.68
CA VAL A 97 -10.71 1.52 17.97
C VAL A 97 -9.34 0.84 17.96
N GLY A 98 -8.30 1.68 17.97
CA GLY A 98 -6.92 1.22 18.09
C GLY A 98 -6.27 0.78 16.78
N THR A 99 -5.10 0.17 16.92
CA THR A 99 -4.24 -0.27 15.81
C THR A 99 -4.22 -1.78 15.73
N CYS A 100 -4.51 -2.28 14.54
CA CYS A 100 -4.48 -3.68 14.17
C CYS A 100 -3.21 -3.97 13.36
N TYR A 101 -2.75 -5.20 13.44
CA TYR A 101 -1.58 -5.69 12.72
C TYR A 101 -1.95 -6.99 12.02
N ALA A 102 -1.25 -7.30 10.93
CA ALA A 102 -1.39 -8.56 10.21
C ALA A 102 -0.01 -9.20 10.03
N SER A 103 0.02 -10.53 9.92
CA SER A 103 1.24 -11.24 9.58
C SER A 103 1.67 -10.84 8.17
N VAL A 104 2.94 -10.46 8.01
CA VAL A 104 3.50 -10.08 6.70
C VAL A 104 3.50 -11.26 5.72
N ASP A 105 3.54 -12.49 6.22
CA ASP A 105 3.51 -13.71 5.42
C ASP A 105 2.10 -14.00 4.86
N ASP A 106 1.07 -13.52 5.56
CA ASP A 106 -0.33 -13.65 5.16
C ASP A 106 -0.77 -12.47 4.27
N VAL A 107 -0.02 -11.36 4.26
CA VAL A 107 -0.35 -10.16 3.49
C VAL A 107 0.35 -10.14 2.14
N LYS A 108 -0.46 -10.07 1.07
CA LYS A 108 0.02 -10.07 -0.32
C LYS A 108 -0.65 -9.00 -1.16
N GLY A 109 0.10 -8.40 -2.06
CA GLY A 109 -0.42 -7.63 -3.17
C GLY A 109 -1.03 -8.56 -4.22
N SER A 110 -2.21 -8.20 -4.72
CA SER A 110 -2.86 -8.86 -5.85
C SER A 110 -3.22 -7.80 -6.87
N CYS A 111 -2.81 -7.98 -8.13
CA CYS A 111 -2.93 -6.96 -9.17
C CYS A 111 -3.45 -7.54 -10.49
N THR A 112 -4.06 -6.68 -11.33
CA THR A 112 -4.53 -7.01 -12.69
C THR A 112 -4.24 -5.94 -13.73
#